data_AF-A0A832MDU6-F1
#
_entry.id   AF-A0A832MDU6-F1
#
_cell.length_a   1.000
_cell.length_b   1.000
_cell.length_c   1.000
_cell.angle_alpha   90.00
_cell.angle_beta   90.00
_cell.angle_gamma   90.00
#
_symmetry.space_group_name_H-M   'P 1'
#
loop_
_entity.id
_entity.type
_entity.pdbx_description
1 polymer ?
#
loop_
_entity_poly.entity_id
_entity_poly.type
_entity_poly.pdbx_seq_one_letter_code
_entity_poly.pdbx_strand_id
1 'polypeptide(L)'
;MKAACGKLNFVRQTASSGTASHFPARKATLANLESRLKFKRSHKEARRSGRHFVENQNQKGDKTMKQNQTKTAAPAVRARAGLEKLVREIAELKLREVALASKQDAEIQQARERYGPELARLEDAIDRKLAEARRFAETHRAIFNGRRSIELASGVAGWRLGQPALRLAAGGTWETAVAALKELPQLARYVRVREDVNRQALLADRQELDAALLERAGLRVEQGEIFFVEPKLDSI
;
A
#
# COMPACT_ATOMS: atom_id res chain seq x y z
N MET A 1 -42.37 57.03 -14.60
CA MET A 1 -41.61 58.02 -13.80
C MET A 1 -40.40 57.33 -13.19
N LYS A 2 -39.23 57.98 -13.27
CA LYS A 2 -37.91 57.46 -12.90
C LYS A 2 -37.66 57.52 -11.38
N ALA A 3 -36.98 56.51 -10.83
CA ALA A 3 -35.98 56.57 -9.74
C ALA A 3 -35.40 55.14 -9.61
N ALA A 4 -34.15 54.80 -9.98
CA ALA A 4 -32.82 55.27 -9.60
C ALA A 4 -32.30 54.71 -8.26
N CYS A 5 -31.09 54.14 -8.34
CA CYS A 5 -30.09 53.87 -7.28
C CYS A 5 -30.33 52.64 -6.38
N GLY A 6 -29.38 51.72 -6.14
CA GLY A 6 -27.95 51.74 -6.41
C GLY A 6 -27.32 50.34 -6.34
N LYS A 7 -26.34 50.13 -7.22
CA LYS A 7 -25.40 49.01 -7.18
C LYS A 7 -24.34 49.30 -6.12
N LEU A 8 -24.16 48.43 -5.14
CA LEU A 8 -22.91 48.39 -4.37
C LEU A 8 -22.01 47.30 -4.91
N ASN A 9 -20.97 47.75 -5.60
CA ASN A 9 -19.74 47.02 -5.83
C ASN A 9 -19.00 46.90 -4.49
N PHE A 10 -18.55 45.69 -4.12
CA PHE A 10 -17.48 45.55 -3.13
C PHE A 10 -16.36 44.67 -3.69
N VAL A 11 -15.42 45.37 -4.32
CA VAL A 11 -13.96 45.23 -4.24
C VAL A 11 -13.40 43.81 -4.06
N ARG A 12 -12.84 43.30 -5.17
CA ARG A 12 -11.71 42.35 -5.16
C ARG A 12 -10.54 42.99 -4.41
N GLN A 13 -10.07 42.36 -3.34
CA GLN A 13 -8.73 42.59 -2.81
C GLN A 13 -7.81 41.46 -3.28
N THR A 14 -6.84 41.85 -4.10
CA THR A 14 -5.63 41.10 -4.44
C THR A 14 -4.47 41.70 -3.65
N ALA A 15 -3.81 40.90 -2.81
CA ALA A 15 -2.37 40.97 -2.45
C ALA A 15 -2.08 39.74 -1.55
N SER A 16 -1.28 38.75 -1.93
CA SER A 16 0.19 38.77 -2.12
C SER A 16 0.96 39.05 -0.82
N SER A 17 1.40 38.00 -0.12
CA SER A 17 2.81 37.71 0.18
C SER A 17 2.96 36.71 1.34
N GLY A 18 3.75 35.65 1.13
CA GLY A 18 4.54 34.88 2.13
C GLY A 18 3.84 34.39 3.40
N THR A 19 3.78 33.11 3.75
CA THR A 19 4.75 32.03 3.58
C THR A 19 4.00 30.71 3.65
N ALA A 20 4.11 29.90 2.61
CA ALA A 20 3.66 28.52 2.63
C ALA A 20 4.59 27.70 3.55
N SER A 21 4.25 27.60 4.83
CA SER A 21 4.74 26.48 5.66
C SER A 21 3.89 25.26 5.34
N HIS A 22 4.14 24.70 4.16
CA HIS A 22 3.80 23.33 3.82
C HIS A 22 4.46 22.42 4.87
N PHE A 23 3.66 21.82 5.74
CA PHE A 23 4.10 20.76 6.65
C PHE A 23 3.67 19.41 6.06
N PRO A 24 4.46 18.75 5.19
CA PRO A 24 4.17 17.40 4.72
C PRO A 24 4.97 16.41 5.56
N ALA A 25 4.65 16.20 6.83
CA ALA A 25 5.44 15.27 7.61
C ALA A 25 4.64 14.64 8.75
N ARG A 26 4.10 13.46 8.50
CA ARG A 26 4.23 12.25 9.35
C ARG A 26 3.21 11.15 9.03
N LYS A 27 2.09 11.45 8.35
CA LYS A 27 1.18 10.40 7.86
C LYS A 27 1.55 9.84 6.47
N ALA A 28 2.21 10.64 5.62
CA ALA A 28 2.65 10.19 4.30
C ALA A 28 3.85 9.23 4.36
N THR A 29 4.69 9.30 5.38
CA THR A 29 5.84 8.41 5.56
C THR A 29 5.44 7.02 6.04
N LEU A 30 4.42 6.90 6.91
CA LEU A 30 3.91 5.60 7.35
C LEU A 30 3.07 4.92 6.27
N ALA A 31 2.22 5.64 5.53
CA ALA A 31 1.47 5.05 4.41
C ALA A 31 2.39 4.59 3.27
N ASN A 32 3.48 5.32 3.00
CA ASN A 32 4.48 4.94 1.99
C ASN A 32 5.38 3.79 2.49
N LEU A 33 5.67 3.71 3.80
CA LEU A 33 6.32 2.53 4.40
C LEU A 33 5.40 1.30 4.35
N GLU A 34 4.14 1.43 4.73
CA GLU A 34 3.14 0.35 4.71
C GLU A 34 2.87 -0.13 3.28
N SER A 35 2.88 0.77 2.30
CA SER A 35 2.76 0.41 0.88
C SER A 35 4.01 -0.33 0.39
N ARG A 36 5.22 0.10 0.79
CA ARG A 36 6.48 -0.62 0.53
C ARG A 36 6.58 -1.95 1.28
N LEU A 37 6.00 -2.06 2.48
CA LEU A 37 5.91 -3.29 3.27
C LEU A 37 4.86 -4.26 2.72
N LYS A 38 3.74 -3.77 2.19
CA LYS A 38 2.73 -4.57 1.47
C LYS A 38 3.27 -5.09 0.14
N PHE A 39 3.99 -4.28 -0.62
CA PHE A 39 4.68 -4.71 -1.85
C PHE A 39 5.79 -5.75 -1.56
N LYS A 40 6.57 -5.56 -0.48
CA LYS A 40 7.55 -6.55 -0.02
C LYS A 40 6.91 -7.81 0.57
N ARG A 41 5.71 -7.72 1.18
CA ARG A 41 4.95 -8.90 1.66
C ARG A 41 4.42 -9.75 0.51
N SER A 42 3.95 -9.14 -0.59
CA SER A 42 3.56 -9.89 -1.80
C SER A 42 4.75 -10.64 -2.41
N HIS A 43 5.95 -10.04 -2.40
CA HIS A 43 7.18 -10.73 -2.78
C HIS A 43 7.64 -11.80 -1.75
N LYS A 44 7.37 -11.62 -0.44
CA LYS A 44 7.69 -12.57 0.64
C LYS A 44 6.76 -13.79 0.61
N GLU A 45 5.50 -13.63 0.18
CA GLU A 45 4.56 -14.74 -0.05
C GLU A 45 4.91 -15.58 -1.28
N ALA A 46 5.39 -14.96 -2.37
CA ALA A 46 5.93 -15.69 -3.51
C ALA A 46 7.22 -16.47 -3.17
N ARG A 47 8.06 -15.96 -2.25
CA ARG A 47 9.28 -16.63 -1.77
C ARG A 47 9.01 -17.75 -0.76
N ARG A 48 7.93 -17.66 0.04
CA ARG A 48 7.52 -18.70 1.00
C ARG A 48 7.06 -20.00 0.34
N SER A 49 6.72 -20.00 -0.96
CA SER A 49 6.29 -21.21 -1.68
C SER A 49 7.45 -22.06 -2.22
N GLY A 50 8.72 -21.75 -1.89
CA GLY A 50 9.89 -22.56 -2.27
C GLY A 50 10.28 -22.52 -3.75
N ARG A 51 9.41 -21.99 -4.63
CA ARG A 51 9.64 -21.82 -6.07
C ARG A 51 10.41 -20.53 -6.34
N HIS A 52 11.72 -20.64 -6.55
CA HIS A 52 12.46 -19.57 -7.22
C HIS A 52 12.18 -19.64 -8.72
N PHE A 53 11.40 -18.68 -9.21
CA PHE A 53 11.20 -18.43 -10.64
C PHE A 53 12.42 -17.66 -11.16
N VAL A 54 13.12 -18.21 -12.16
CA VAL A 54 14.18 -17.49 -12.89
C VAL A 54 13.55 -16.89 -14.15
N GLU A 55 13.35 -15.58 -14.14
CA GLU A 55 12.84 -14.84 -15.29
C GLU A 55 13.98 -14.58 -16.30
N ASN A 56 13.82 -15.09 -17.52
CA ASN A 56 14.83 -14.99 -18.58
C ASN A 56 14.73 -13.64 -19.28
N GLN A 57 15.53 -12.66 -18.84
CA GLN A 57 15.62 -11.33 -19.45
C GLN A 57 16.51 -11.37 -20.70
N ASN A 58 15.91 -11.49 -21.88
CA ASN A 58 16.56 -11.24 -23.15
C ASN A 58 16.37 -9.75 -23.52
N GLN A 59 17.40 -8.92 -23.33
CA GLN A 59 17.38 -7.52 -23.77
C GLN A 59 18.57 -7.21 -24.69
N LYS A 60 18.24 -6.69 -25.88
CA LYS A 60 19.16 -6.19 -26.92
C LYS A 60 19.86 -4.93 -26.45
N GLY A 61 21.06 -4.72 -26.97
CA GLY A 61 22.11 -3.89 -26.37
C GLY A 61 21.97 -2.37 -26.50
N ASP A 62 22.80 -1.69 -25.72
CA ASP A 62 23.47 -0.45 -26.11
C ASP A 62 24.92 -0.49 -25.62
N LYS A 63 25.85 0.04 -26.42
CA LYS A 63 27.31 -0.04 -26.22
C LYS A 63 27.80 1.22 -25.53
N THR A 64 28.47 1.12 -24.37
CA THR A 64 29.64 1.97 -24.07
C THR A 64 30.43 1.53 -22.83
N MET A 65 31.75 1.63 -22.98
CA MET A 65 32.86 1.62 -22.01
C MET A 65 33.16 0.36 -21.17
N LYS A 66 34.37 -0.15 -21.44
CA LYS A 66 35.03 -1.31 -20.84
C LYS A 66 35.40 -1.05 -19.38
N GLN A 67 34.87 -1.86 -18.48
CA GLN A 67 35.61 -2.29 -17.30
C GLN A 67 35.98 -3.76 -17.49
N ASN A 68 37.28 -4.05 -17.49
CA ASN A 68 37.81 -5.40 -17.46
C ASN A 68 37.48 -6.04 -16.11
N GLN A 69 36.24 -6.50 -15.97
CA GLN A 69 35.94 -7.58 -15.05
C GLN A 69 36.20 -8.86 -15.83
N THR A 70 37.21 -9.61 -15.40
CA THR A 70 37.40 -11.00 -15.79
C THR A 70 36.10 -11.72 -15.49
N LYS A 71 35.24 -11.85 -16.50
CA LYS A 71 34.06 -12.70 -16.47
C LYS A 71 34.60 -14.12 -16.48
N THR A 72 34.99 -14.60 -15.30
CA THR A 72 35.24 -16.02 -15.07
C THR A 72 33.92 -16.70 -15.35
N ALA A 73 33.78 -17.22 -16.57
CA ALA A 73 32.66 -18.06 -16.92
C ALA A 73 32.66 -19.19 -15.90
N ALA A 74 31.59 -19.26 -15.07
CA ALA A 74 31.40 -20.37 -14.17
C ALA A 74 31.61 -21.66 -14.98
N PRO A 75 32.41 -22.62 -14.48
CA PRO A 75 32.67 -23.84 -15.22
C PRO A 75 31.32 -24.44 -15.58
N ALA A 76 31.07 -24.60 -16.88
CA ALA A 76 29.83 -25.16 -17.37
C ALA A 76 29.56 -26.45 -16.59
N VAL A 77 28.38 -26.56 -15.97
CA VAL A 77 27.96 -27.78 -15.29
C VAL A 77 27.72 -28.83 -16.38
N ARG A 78 28.78 -29.55 -16.71
CA ARG A 78 28.81 -30.52 -17.81
C ARG A 78 28.38 -31.92 -17.37
N ALA A 79 28.11 -32.13 -16.09
CA ALA A 79 27.80 -33.43 -15.51
C ALA A 79 26.78 -33.35 -14.35
N ARG A 80 26.05 -34.45 -14.13
CA ARG A 80 25.10 -34.64 -13.02
C ARG A 80 25.69 -34.24 -11.66
N ALA A 81 26.94 -34.59 -11.40
CA ALA A 81 27.64 -34.22 -10.17
C ALA A 81 27.72 -32.71 -9.93
N GLY A 82 27.83 -31.90 -11.00
CA GLY A 82 27.82 -30.44 -10.87
C GLY A 82 26.43 -29.89 -10.58
N LEU A 83 25.36 -30.50 -11.10
CA LEU A 83 23.98 -30.15 -10.73
C LEU A 83 23.71 -30.49 -9.26
N GLU A 84 24.13 -31.67 -8.80
CA GLU A 84 24.02 -32.07 -7.39
C GLU A 84 24.75 -31.09 -6.45
N LYS A 85 25.93 -30.60 -6.85
CA LYS A 85 26.66 -29.55 -6.12
C LYS A 85 25.87 -28.24 -6.07
N LEU A 86 25.33 -27.78 -7.20
CA LEU A 86 24.51 -26.56 -7.25
C LEU A 86 23.26 -26.68 -6.37
N VAL A 87 22.56 -27.81 -6.42
CA VAL A 87 21.36 -28.03 -5.58
C VAL A 87 21.71 -27.98 -4.10
N ARG A 88 22.87 -28.53 -3.70
CA ARG A 88 23.38 -28.43 -2.33
C ARG A 88 23.70 -26.98 -1.93
N GLU A 89 24.41 -26.23 -2.77
CA GLU A 89 24.71 -24.82 -2.52
C GLU A 89 23.42 -23.99 -2.41
N ILE A 90 22.40 -24.25 -3.23
CA ILE A 90 21.08 -23.63 -3.13
C ILE A 90 20.40 -23.97 -1.80
N ALA A 91 20.53 -25.22 -1.31
CA ALA A 91 20.01 -25.63 -0.01
C ALA A 91 20.66 -24.82 1.13
N GLU A 92 22.00 -24.73 1.14
CA GLU A 92 22.77 -23.97 2.13
C GLU A 92 22.39 -22.48 2.14
N LEU A 93 22.25 -21.88 0.96
CA LEU A 93 21.82 -20.49 0.82
C LEU A 93 20.40 -20.27 1.36
N LYS A 94 19.46 -21.19 1.07
CA LYS A 94 18.09 -21.11 1.59
C LYS A 94 18.04 -21.25 3.11
N LEU A 95 18.81 -22.18 3.70
CA LEU A 95 18.90 -22.32 5.15
C LEU A 95 19.43 -21.03 5.80
N ARG A 96 20.47 -20.42 5.19
CA ARG A 96 21.00 -19.14 5.66
C ARG A 96 20.01 -17.99 5.52
N GLU A 97 19.25 -17.93 4.44
CA GLU A 97 18.17 -16.94 4.26
C GLU A 97 17.13 -17.07 5.37
N VAL A 98 16.66 -18.28 5.66
CA VAL A 98 15.65 -18.52 6.72
C VAL A 98 16.22 -18.15 8.09
N ALA A 99 17.45 -18.57 8.40
CA ALA A 99 18.08 -18.23 9.68
C ALA A 99 18.23 -16.70 9.89
N LEU A 100 18.68 -15.98 8.86
CA LEU A 100 18.79 -14.52 8.92
C LEU A 100 17.43 -13.82 9.01
N ALA A 101 16.43 -14.31 8.28
CA ALA A 101 15.07 -13.79 8.36
C ALA A 101 14.48 -13.98 9.76
N SER A 102 14.68 -15.14 10.38
CA SER A 102 14.26 -15.41 11.76
C SER A 102 14.96 -14.50 12.77
N LYS A 103 16.27 -14.28 12.62
CA LYS A 103 17.01 -13.34 13.47
C LYS A 103 16.50 -11.90 13.31
N GLN A 104 16.27 -11.46 12.08
CA GLN A 104 15.68 -10.14 11.80
C GLN A 104 14.30 -10.00 12.45
N ASP A 105 13.43 -11.00 12.30
CA ASP A 105 12.08 -10.97 12.86
C ASP A 105 12.14 -10.93 14.40
N ALA A 106 13.09 -11.64 15.03
CA ALA A 106 13.35 -11.58 16.47
C ALA A 106 13.84 -10.19 16.93
N GLU A 107 14.78 -9.56 16.19
CA GLU A 107 15.27 -8.22 16.51
C GLU A 107 14.16 -7.16 16.39
N ILE A 108 13.31 -7.25 15.35
CA ILE A 108 12.13 -6.38 15.20
C ILE A 108 11.17 -6.56 16.38
N GLN A 109 10.95 -7.80 16.81
CA GLN A 109 10.06 -8.10 17.92
C GLN A 109 10.63 -7.56 19.25
N GLN A 110 11.92 -7.74 19.52
CA GLN A 110 12.58 -7.17 20.70
C GLN A 110 12.51 -5.64 20.72
N ALA A 111 12.67 -4.99 19.56
CA ALA A 111 12.53 -3.53 19.48
C ALA A 111 11.09 -3.08 19.82
N ARG A 112 10.08 -3.83 19.36
CA ARG A 112 8.67 -3.56 19.70
C ARG A 112 8.38 -3.75 21.18
N GLU A 113 8.92 -4.80 21.79
CA GLU A 113 8.75 -5.07 23.22
C GLU A 113 9.45 -4.00 24.08
N ARG A 114 10.64 -3.55 23.66
CA ARG A 114 11.42 -2.54 24.37
C ARG A 114 10.75 -1.17 24.39
N TYR A 115 10.23 -0.72 23.24
CA TYR A 115 9.72 0.65 23.10
C TYR A 115 8.19 0.75 23.11
N GLY A 116 7.48 -0.34 22.81
CA GLY A 116 6.02 -0.38 22.72
C GLY A 116 5.31 0.14 23.98
N PRO A 117 5.67 -0.31 25.20
CA PRO A 117 5.02 0.15 26.42
C PRO A 117 5.15 1.66 26.67
N GLU A 118 6.34 2.22 26.42
CA GLU A 118 6.56 3.66 26.63
C GLU A 118 5.89 4.50 25.55
N LEU A 119 5.91 4.06 24.30
CA LEU A 119 5.16 4.69 23.22
C LEU A 119 3.65 4.71 23.51
N ALA A 120 3.09 3.59 24.00
CA ALA A 120 1.69 3.51 24.39
C ALA A 120 1.35 4.45 25.55
N ARG A 121 2.23 4.54 26.58
CA ARG A 121 2.06 5.49 27.68
C ARG A 121 2.08 6.95 27.21
N LEU A 122 2.97 7.29 26.29
CA LEU A 122 3.05 8.63 25.71
C LEU A 122 1.81 8.95 24.88
N GLU A 123 1.32 8.01 24.07
CA GLU A 123 0.06 8.16 23.33
C GLU A 123 -1.13 8.39 24.27
N ASP A 124 -1.27 7.58 25.33
CA ASP A 124 -2.31 7.75 26.35
C ASP A 124 -2.22 9.11 27.06
N ALA A 125 -1.00 9.55 27.40
CA ALA A 125 -0.78 10.84 28.04
C ALA A 125 -1.15 12.01 27.12
N ILE A 126 -0.81 11.91 25.83
CA ILE A 126 -1.19 12.90 24.81
C ILE A 126 -2.72 12.94 24.67
N ASP A 127 -3.40 11.81 24.58
CA ASP A 127 -4.85 11.76 24.42
C ASP A 127 -5.58 12.36 25.62
N ARG A 128 -5.12 12.09 26.84
CA ARG A 128 -5.65 12.74 28.06
C ARG A 128 -5.48 14.26 28.01
N LYS A 129 -4.32 14.74 27.58
CA LYS A 129 -4.04 16.17 27.45
C LYS A 129 -4.86 16.84 26.34
N LEU A 130 -5.08 16.14 25.22
CA LEU A 130 -5.98 16.60 24.16
C LEU A 130 -7.43 16.69 24.65
N ALA A 131 -7.90 15.71 25.43
CA ALA A 131 -9.24 15.75 26.03
C ALA A 131 -9.40 16.92 27.00
N GLU A 132 -8.39 17.19 27.84
CA GLU A 132 -8.35 18.33 28.76
C GLU A 132 -8.38 19.67 27.99
N ALA A 133 -7.53 19.82 26.97
CA ALA A 133 -7.49 21.01 26.12
C ALA A 133 -8.82 21.21 25.35
N ARG A 134 -9.43 20.12 24.86
CA ARG A 134 -10.74 20.15 24.20
C ARG A 134 -11.82 20.65 25.15
N ARG A 135 -11.92 20.08 26.36
CA ARG A 135 -12.88 20.51 27.39
C ARG A 135 -12.72 21.99 27.71
N PHE A 136 -11.48 22.45 27.88
CA PHE A 136 -11.19 23.86 28.11
C PHE A 136 -11.68 24.74 26.95
N ALA A 137 -11.38 24.36 25.70
CA ALA A 137 -11.78 25.10 24.50
C ALA A 137 -13.30 25.10 24.24
N GLU A 138 -14.02 24.07 24.70
CA GLU A 138 -15.49 24.01 24.67
C GLU A 138 -16.11 24.98 25.67
N THR A 139 -15.60 25.03 26.90
CA THR A 139 -16.10 25.95 27.95
C THR A 139 -15.70 27.40 27.71
N HIS A 140 -14.51 27.64 27.12
CA HIS A 140 -13.94 28.99 26.95
C HIS A 140 -13.92 29.43 25.49
N ARG A 141 -15.06 29.33 24.79
CA ARG A 141 -15.12 29.65 23.36
C ARG A 141 -14.74 31.11 23.03
N ALA A 142 -14.90 32.01 24.00
CA ALA A 142 -14.57 33.43 23.86
C ALA A 142 -13.09 33.71 23.55
N ILE A 143 -12.15 32.87 24.03
CA ILE A 143 -10.70 33.06 23.80
C ILE A 143 -10.33 33.04 22.31
N PHE A 144 -11.19 32.44 21.49
CA PHE A 144 -11.00 32.36 20.05
C PHE A 144 -11.38 33.66 19.32
N ASN A 145 -12.03 34.62 19.99
CA ASN A 145 -12.47 35.91 19.42
C ASN A 145 -13.22 35.74 18.09
N GLY A 146 -14.15 34.77 18.04
CA GLY A 146 -14.92 34.44 16.83
C GLY A 146 -14.15 33.70 15.73
N ARG A 147 -12.84 33.50 15.87
CA ARG A 147 -12.01 32.72 14.94
C ARG A 147 -12.14 31.23 15.21
N ARG A 148 -11.72 30.41 14.24
CA ARG A 148 -11.68 28.95 14.40
C ARG A 148 -10.44 28.46 15.15
N SER A 149 -9.39 29.26 15.25
CA SER A 149 -8.12 28.89 15.88
C SER A 149 -7.46 30.07 16.59
N ILE A 150 -6.53 29.75 17.49
CA ILE A 150 -5.64 30.67 18.20
C ILE A 150 -4.20 30.17 18.11
N GLU A 151 -3.28 31.12 17.99
CA GLU A 151 -1.84 30.87 18.09
C GLU A 151 -1.42 30.90 19.57
N LEU A 152 -0.63 29.94 20.01
CA LEU A 152 -0.03 29.84 21.34
C LEU A 152 1.49 29.78 21.20
N ALA A 153 2.22 30.01 22.28
CA ALA A 153 3.69 30.03 22.25
C ALA A 153 4.33 28.74 21.71
N SER A 154 3.67 27.58 21.87
CA SER A 154 4.18 26.27 21.46
C SER A 154 3.33 25.58 20.38
N GLY A 155 2.38 26.28 19.76
CA GLY A 155 1.57 25.72 18.67
C GLY A 155 0.19 26.35 18.51
N VAL A 156 -0.67 25.70 17.74
CA VAL A 156 -2.00 26.22 17.37
C VAL A 156 -3.09 25.33 17.94
N ALA A 157 -4.09 25.94 18.56
CA ALA A 157 -5.31 25.26 18.98
C ALA A 157 -6.50 25.76 18.15
N GLY A 158 -7.39 24.87 17.72
CA GLY A 158 -8.52 25.27 16.90
C GLY A 158 -9.45 24.15 16.45
N TRP A 159 -10.52 24.58 15.80
CA TRP A 159 -11.60 23.74 15.31
C TRP A 159 -11.52 23.65 13.80
N ARG A 160 -11.46 22.42 13.29
CA ARG A 160 -11.50 22.13 11.85
C ARG A 160 -12.71 21.28 11.51
N LEU A 161 -13.30 21.54 10.35
CA LEU A 161 -14.27 20.62 9.76
C LEU A 161 -13.48 19.47 9.13
N GLY A 162 -13.82 18.25 9.52
CA GLY A 162 -13.31 17.06 8.85
C GLY A 162 -13.86 16.96 7.42
N GLN A 163 -13.26 16.10 6.62
CA GLN A 163 -13.88 15.68 5.35
C GLN A 163 -15.23 15.02 5.66
N PRO A 164 -16.31 15.36 4.93
CA PRO A 164 -17.58 14.66 5.05
C PRO A 164 -17.36 13.15 4.88
N ALA A 165 -17.88 12.35 5.81
CA ALA A 165 -17.72 10.91 5.81
C ALA A 165 -19.08 10.25 5.66
N LEU A 166 -19.22 9.37 4.66
CA LEU A 166 -20.38 8.51 4.53
C LEU A 166 -20.33 7.43 5.62
N ARG A 167 -21.43 7.27 6.35
CA ARG A 167 -21.59 6.26 7.40
C ARG A 167 -22.87 5.48 7.15
N LEU A 168 -22.87 4.23 7.58
CA LEU A 168 -24.09 3.42 7.61
C LEU A 168 -25.02 3.95 8.69
N ALA A 169 -26.33 3.88 8.43
CA ALA A 169 -27.34 4.06 9.47
C ALA A 169 -27.19 2.97 10.54
N ALA A 170 -27.76 3.21 11.73
CA ALA A 170 -27.69 2.26 12.84
C ALA A 170 -28.18 0.87 12.42
N GLY A 171 -27.36 -0.16 12.67
CA GLY A 171 -27.67 -1.55 12.32
C GLY A 171 -27.53 -1.93 10.83
N GLY A 172 -27.16 -0.98 9.95
CA GLY A 172 -26.93 -1.26 8.54
C GLY A 172 -25.59 -1.95 8.26
N THR A 173 -25.52 -2.68 7.15
CA THR A 173 -24.26 -3.20 6.58
C THR A 173 -24.06 -2.61 5.18
N TRP A 174 -22.84 -2.70 4.64
CA TRP A 174 -22.58 -2.19 3.29
C TRP A 174 -23.30 -3.01 2.23
N GLU A 175 -23.53 -4.30 2.47
CA GLU A 175 -24.26 -5.20 1.58
C GLU A 175 -25.74 -4.80 1.51
N THR A 176 -26.38 -4.54 2.66
CA THR A 176 -27.78 -4.08 2.68
C THR A 176 -27.90 -2.69 2.08
N ALA A 177 -26.91 -1.82 2.28
CA ALA A 177 -26.85 -0.52 1.62
C ALA A 177 -26.74 -0.66 0.10
N VAL A 178 -25.87 -1.54 -0.42
CA VAL A 178 -25.73 -1.77 -1.86
C VAL A 178 -27.01 -2.35 -2.44
N ALA A 179 -27.66 -3.32 -1.78
CA ALA A 179 -28.94 -3.87 -2.21
C ALA A 179 -30.01 -2.78 -2.29
N ALA A 180 -30.18 -1.98 -1.22
CA ALA A 180 -31.14 -0.87 -1.21
C ALA A 180 -30.81 0.20 -2.29
N LEU A 181 -29.54 0.50 -2.52
CA LEU A 181 -29.12 1.44 -3.56
C LEU A 181 -29.46 0.92 -4.96
N LYS A 182 -29.43 -0.39 -5.20
CA LYS A 182 -29.85 -1.00 -6.48
C LYS A 182 -31.36 -0.91 -6.71
N GLU A 183 -32.15 -1.10 -5.65
CA GLU A 183 -33.63 -1.03 -5.73
C GLU A 183 -34.17 0.40 -5.90
N LEU A 184 -33.38 1.42 -5.55
CA LEU A 184 -33.76 2.83 -5.64
C LEU A 184 -33.19 3.48 -6.92
N PRO A 185 -34.00 3.72 -7.98
CA PRO A 185 -33.51 4.15 -9.29
C PRO A 185 -32.67 5.43 -9.26
N GLN A 186 -33.00 6.38 -8.39
CA GLN A 186 -32.28 7.64 -8.22
C GLN A 186 -30.90 7.48 -7.56
N LEU A 187 -30.65 6.37 -6.88
CA LEU A 187 -29.40 6.08 -6.16
C LEU A 187 -28.57 4.96 -6.82
N ALA A 188 -29.13 4.19 -7.74
CA ALA A 188 -28.45 3.09 -8.42
C ALA A 188 -27.12 3.51 -9.07
N ARG A 189 -27.01 4.77 -9.54
CA ARG A 189 -25.77 5.34 -10.10
C ARG A 189 -24.57 5.39 -9.13
N TYR A 190 -24.80 5.25 -7.83
CA TYR A 190 -23.75 5.23 -6.82
C TYR A 190 -23.23 3.82 -6.52
N VAL A 191 -23.81 2.78 -7.13
CA VAL A 191 -23.31 1.41 -7.03
C VAL A 191 -22.21 1.21 -8.08
N ARG A 192 -21.00 0.92 -7.61
CA ARG A 192 -19.89 0.55 -8.50
C ARG A 192 -19.92 -0.95 -8.77
N VAL A 193 -19.98 -1.34 -10.04
CA VAL A 193 -19.76 -2.72 -10.49
C VAL A 193 -18.29 -2.88 -10.88
N ARG A 194 -17.67 -3.98 -10.44
CA ARG A 194 -16.34 -4.40 -10.89
C ARG A 194 -16.50 -5.76 -11.55
N GLU A 195 -16.36 -5.77 -12.86
CA GLU A 195 -16.31 -7.01 -13.64
C GLU A 195 -14.86 -7.52 -13.64
N ASP A 196 -14.69 -8.83 -13.56
CA ASP A 196 -13.39 -9.49 -13.66
C ASP A 196 -13.55 -10.81 -14.42
N VAL A 197 -12.49 -11.24 -15.09
CA VAL A 197 -12.51 -12.49 -15.85
C VAL A 197 -12.46 -13.65 -14.86
N ASN A 198 -13.41 -14.59 -14.97
CA ASN A 198 -13.36 -15.82 -14.22
C ASN A 198 -12.31 -16.78 -14.79
N ARG A 199 -11.04 -16.51 -14.49
CA ARG A 199 -9.88 -17.28 -14.96
C ARG A 199 -9.94 -18.74 -14.53
N GLN A 200 -10.52 -19.04 -13.36
CA GLN A 200 -10.61 -20.41 -12.86
C GLN A 200 -11.59 -21.24 -13.70
N ALA A 201 -12.77 -20.69 -14.03
CA ALA A 201 -13.73 -21.37 -14.90
C ALA A 201 -13.14 -21.61 -16.29
N LEU A 202 -12.53 -20.59 -16.90
CA LEU A 202 -11.88 -20.73 -18.21
C LEU A 202 -10.78 -21.79 -18.22
N LEU A 203 -10.01 -21.91 -17.13
CA LEU A 203 -8.99 -22.95 -17.01
C LEU A 203 -9.59 -24.33 -16.72
N ALA A 204 -10.68 -24.42 -15.97
CA ALA A 204 -11.37 -25.69 -15.71
C ALA A 204 -11.91 -26.29 -17.01
N ASP A 205 -12.55 -25.44 -17.83
CA ASP A 205 -13.23 -25.85 -19.06
C ASP A 205 -12.29 -25.81 -20.29
N ARG A 206 -10.98 -25.64 -20.09
CA ARG A 206 -9.99 -25.43 -21.16
C ARG A 206 -9.94 -26.50 -22.24
N GLN A 207 -10.46 -27.70 -21.97
CA GLN A 207 -10.53 -28.80 -22.94
C GLN A 207 -11.83 -28.77 -23.78
N GLU A 208 -12.87 -28.10 -23.27
CA GLU A 208 -14.19 -27.99 -23.89
C GLU A 208 -14.35 -26.66 -24.64
N LEU A 209 -13.55 -25.65 -24.29
CA LEU A 209 -13.57 -24.33 -24.92
C LEU A 209 -12.85 -24.33 -26.28
N ASP A 210 -13.52 -23.74 -27.27
CA ASP A 210 -12.93 -23.47 -28.58
C ASP A 210 -11.85 -22.38 -28.48
N ALA A 211 -10.63 -22.72 -28.93
CA ALA A 211 -9.50 -21.81 -28.96
C ALA A 211 -9.78 -20.55 -29.81
N ALA A 212 -10.54 -20.67 -30.90
CA ALA A 212 -10.89 -19.50 -31.73
C ALA A 212 -11.82 -18.52 -30.98
N LEU A 213 -12.68 -19.02 -30.09
CA LEU A 213 -13.52 -18.16 -29.24
C LEU A 213 -12.70 -17.46 -28.16
N LEU A 214 -11.72 -18.14 -27.56
CA LEU A 214 -10.79 -17.54 -26.61
C LEU A 214 -9.95 -16.44 -27.28
N GLU A 215 -9.41 -16.71 -28.48
CA GLU A 215 -8.63 -15.72 -29.22
C GLU A 215 -9.45 -14.49 -29.60
N ARG A 216 -10.71 -14.68 -30.02
CA ARG A 216 -11.65 -13.57 -30.27
C ARG A 216 -11.89 -12.71 -29.01
N ALA A 217 -11.81 -13.31 -27.83
CA ALA A 217 -11.89 -12.61 -26.54
C ALA A 217 -10.54 -12.03 -26.07
N GLY A 218 -9.46 -12.17 -26.84
CA GLY A 218 -8.11 -11.72 -26.48
C GLY A 218 -7.43 -12.61 -25.44
N LEU A 219 -7.85 -13.87 -25.33
CA LEU A 219 -7.37 -14.85 -24.36
C LEU A 219 -6.67 -16.01 -25.06
N ARG A 220 -5.70 -16.60 -24.38
CA ARG A 220 -5.07 -17.86 -24.79
C ARG A 220 -4.66 -18.66 -23.57
N VAL A 221 -4.73 -19.99 -23.68
CA VAL A 221 -4.22 -20.90 -22.65
C VAL A 221 -2.83 -21.33 -23.06
N GLU A 222 -1.83 -20.92 -22.29
CA GLU A 222 -0.45 -21.36 -22.49
C GLU A 222 -0.01 -22.27 -21.35
N GLN A 223 0.60 -23.40 -21.73
CA GLN A 223 1.25 -24.29 -20.80
C GLN A 223 2.71 -24.44 -21.21
N GLY A 224 3.59 -23.77 -20.48
CA GLY A 224 5.03 -23.87 -20.66
C GLY A 224 5.65 -24.87 -19.69
N GLU A 225 6.74 -25.51 -20.12
CA GLU A 225 7.64 -26.21 -19.21
C GLU A 225 8.45 -25.18 -18.40
N ILE A 226 8.54 -25.39 -17.09
CA ILE A 226 9.31 -24.53 -16.19
C ILE A 226 10.35 -25.40 -15.49
N PHE A 227 11.62 -25.01 -15.61
CA PHE A 227 12.70 -25.62 -14.84
C PHE A 227 12.53 -25.32 -13.35
N PHE A 228 12.70 -26.34 -12.50
CA PHE A 228 12.56 -26.19 -11.05
C PHE A 228 13.72 -26.86 -10.30
N VAL A 229 14.08 -26.29 -9.16
CA VAL A 229 15.00 -26.88 -8.19
C VAL A 229 14.41 -26.74 -6.80
N GLU A 230 14.07 -27.88 -6.20
CA GLU A 230 13.55 -27.97 -4.84
C GLU A 230 14.59 -28.69 -3.97
N PRO A 231 15.50 -27.94 -3.33
CA PRO A 231 16.48 -28.55 -2.44
C PRO A 231 15.75 -29.12 -1.22
N LYS A 232 16.19 -30.29 -0.78
CA LYS A 232 15.78 -30.85 0.51
C LYS A 232 16.43 -30.02 1.61
N LEU A 233 15.60 -29.37 2.41
CA LEU A 233 16.03 -28.63 3.58
C LEU A 233 15.85 -29.58 4.77
N ASP A 234 16.79 -30.50 4.94
CA ASP A 234 16.76 -31.44 6.06
C ASP A 234 16.97 -30.64 7.36
N SER A 235 15.87 -30.46 8.09
CA SER A 235 15.71 -29.95 9.46
C SER A 235 16.40 -28.62 9.81
N ILE A 236 15.59 -27.57 9.98
CA ILE A 236 15.86 -26.48 10.95
C ILE A 236 15.52 -27.00 12.34
#